data_AF-A0A7I7SN63-F1
#
_entry.id   AF-A0A7I7SN63-F1
#
_cell.length_a   1.000
_cell.length_b   1.000
_cell.length_c   1.000
_cell.angle_alpha   90.00
_cell.angle_beta   90.00
_cell.angle_gamma   90.00
#
_symmetry.space_group_name_H-M   'P 1'
#
loop_
_entity.id
_entity.type
_entity.pdbx_description
1 polymer ?
#
loop_
_entity_poly.entity_id
_entity_poly.type
_entity_poly.pdbx_seq_one_letter_code
_entity_poly.pdbx_strand_id
1 'polypeptide(L)'
;MNTPSVGVEEEFLLVAPSTGEPIARNADVARYAAAAGVDLQLELTTCQVETVTEVAQTSSELRQQITQLRLVAAESAEKAGA
;
A
#
# COMPACT_ATOMS: atom_id res chain seq x y z
N MET A 1 -16.31 -13.75 25.10
CA MET A 1 -15.03 -13.01 25.01
C MET A 1 -15.18 -12.04 23.85
N ASN A 2 -14.86 -10.76 24.04
CA ASN A 2 -14.76 -9.83 22.93
C ASN A 2 -13.45 -10.12 22.20
N THR A 3 -13.53 -10.34 20.89
CA THR A 3 -12.35 -10.43 20.03
C THR A 3 -11.64 -9.07 20.04
N PRO A 4 -10.30 -9.01 20.17
CA PRO A 4 -9.58 -7.75 20.07
C PRO A 4 -9.72 -7.16 18.67
N SER A 5 -9.68 -5.84 18.57
CA SER A 5 -9.57 -5.14 17.30
C SER A 5 -8.13 -5.19 16.77
N VAL A 6 -7.97 -5.07 15.46
CA VAL A 6 -6.67 -5.18 14.76
C VAL A 6 -6.53 -4.07 13.72
N GLY A 7 -5.38 -3.40 13.68
CA GLY A 7 -4.91 -2.61 12.54
C GLY A 7 -3.65 -3.24 11.97
N VAL A 8 -3.43 -3.10 10.66
CA VAL A 8 -2.28 -3.67 9.93
C VAL A 8 -1.64 -2.60 9.08
N GLU A 9 -0.32 -2.56 9.14
CA GLU A 9 0.55 -1.82 8.21
C GLU A 9 1.22 -2.84 7.28
N GLU A 10 1.27 -2.53 5.98
CA GLU A 10 1.98 -3.33 4.99
C GLU A 10 2.93 -2.45 4.18
N GLU A 11 4.22 -2.73 4.26
CA GLU A 11 5.26 -2.07 3.48
C GLU A 11 5.57 -2.85 2.20
N PHE A 12 5.63 -2.15 1.07
CA PHE A 12 5.95 -2.74 -0.23
C PHE A 12 7.20 -2.09 -0.83
N LEU A 13 8.06 -2.92 -1.43
CA LEU A 13 9.19 -2.46 -2.22
C LEU A 13 8.76 -2.28 -3.69
N LEU A 14 9.00 -1.10 -4.23
CA LEU A 14 8.81 -0.73 -5.63
C LEU A 14 10.02 -1.18 -6.45
N VAL A 15 9.79 -1.91 -7.55
CA VAL A 15 10.85 -2.52 -8.35
C VAL A 15 10.69 -2.23 -9.82
N ALA A 16 11.78 -2.17 -10.59
CA ALA A 16 11.69 -2.05 -12.04
C ALA A 16 11.12 -3.35 -12.63
N PRO A 17 10.03 -3.33 -13.42
CA PRO A 17 9.43 -4.55 -13.97
C PRO A 17 10.38 -5.38 -14.84
N SER A 18 11.37 -4.74 -15.47
CA SER A 18 12.35 -5.40 -16.33
C SER A 18 13.49 -6.10 -15.60
N THR A 19 13.86 -5.64 -14.40
CA THR A 19 15.06 -6.12 -13.67
C THR A 19 14.76 -6.65 -12.27
N GLY A 20 13.63 -6.27 -11.67
CA GLY A 20 13.33 -6.55 -10.26
C GLY A 20 14.13 -5.72 -9.27
N GLU A 21 14.95 -4.77 -9.73
CA GLU A 21 15.76 -3.91 -8.86
C GLU A 21 14.90 -2.79 -8.23
N PRO A 22 15.18 -2.35 -6.99
CA PRO A 22 14.42 -1.28 -6.35
C PRO A 22 14.47 0.04 -7.13
N ILE A 23 13.34 0.73 -7.26
CA ILE A 23 13.26 2.03 -7.93
C ILE A 23 12.62 3.12 -7.08
N ALA A 24 13.21 4.32 -7.11
CA ALA A 24 12.79 5.48 -6.33
C ALA A 24 11.55 6.17 -6.93
N ARG A 25 10.38 5.53 -6.79
CA ARG A 25 9.10 5.98 -7.35
C ARG A 25 7.99 6.20 -6.32
N ASN A 26 8.29 6.14 -5.02
CA ASN A 26 7.26 6.20 -3.99
C ASN A 26 6.38 7.45 -4.03
N ALA A 27 6.94 8.63 -4.32
CA ALA A 27 6.18 9.87 -4.43
C ALA A 27 5.17 9.85 -5.60
N ASP A 28 5.53 9.25 -6.74
CA ASP A 28 4.60 9.10 -7.87
C ASP A 28 3.51 8.08 -7.56
N VAL A 29 3.87 6.96 -6.94
CA VAL A 29 2.90 5.93 -6.52
C VAL A 29 1.92 6.50 -5.50
N ALA A 30 2.39 7.20 -4.46
CA ALA A 30 1.54 7.87 -3.48
C ALA A 30 0.62 8.90 -4.12
N ARG A 31 1.11 9.68 -5.09
CA ARG A 31 0.29 10.64 -5.84
C ARG A 31 -0.82 9.96 -6.64
N TYR A 32 -0.54 8.83 -7.31
CA TYR A 32 -1.57 8.09 -8.05
C TYR A 32 -2.58 7.42 -7.11
N ALA A 33 -2.13 6.90 -5.97
CA ALA A 33 -3.00 6.31 -4.96
C ALA A 33 -3.93 7.36 -4.34
N ALA A 34 -3.40 8.55 -4.03
CA ALA A 34 -4.19 9.66 -3.50
C ALA A 34 -5.29 10.10 -4.48
N ALA A 35 -5.00 10.11 -5.78
CA ALA A 35 -6.00 10.36 -6.82
C ALA A 35 -7.09 9.25 -6.89
N ALA A 36 -6.81 8.06 -6.36
CA ALA A 36 -7.76 6.95 -6.20
C ALA A 36 -8.35 6.86 -4.77
N GLY A 37 -8.09 7.85 -3.91
CA GLY A 37 -8.66 7.93 -2.56
C GLY A 37 -7.93 7.12 -1.49
N VAL A 38 -6.69 6.68 -1.74
CA VAL A 38 -5.84 5.98 -0.76
C VAL A 38 -4.62 6.83 -0.44
N ASP A 39 -4.40 7.10 0.85
CA ASP A 39 -3.22 7.80 1.34
C ASP A 39 -2.12 6.79 1.70
N LEU A 40 -1.14 6.62 0.81
CA LEU A 40 0.02 5.78 1.06
C LEU A 40 1.06 6.56 1.85
N GLN A 41 1.60 5.96 2.92
CA GLN A 41 2.68 6.56 3.67
C GLN A 41 4.01 6.37 2.93
N LEU A 42 4.85 7.40 3.00
CA LEU A 42 6.19 7.38 2.41
C LEU A 42 7.19 6.95 3.47
N GLU A 43 7.96 5.92 3.14
CA GLU A 43 9.00 5.40 4.02
C GLU A 43 10.32 6.15 3.94
N LEU A 44 11.24 5.81 4.86
CA LEU A 44 12.59 6.38 4.89
C LEU A 44 13.35 6.15 3.57
N THR A 45 13.06 5.05 2.87
CA THR A 45 13.60 4.76 1.54
C THR A 45 12.62 5.21 0.46
N THR A 46 13.15 5.77 -0.64
CA THR A 46 12.32 6.27 -1.75
C THR A 46 11.73 5.16 -2.63
N CYS A 47 12.10 3.91 -2.35
CA CYS A 47 11.64 2.72 -3.06
C CYS A 47 10.53 1.99 -2.32
N GLN A 48 9.99 2.53 -1.24
CA GLN A 48 8.93 1.89 -0.46
C GLN A 48 7.69 2.77 -0.32
N VAL A 49 6.54 2.11 -0.26
CA VAL A 49 5.25 2.68 0.13
C VAL A 49 4.60 1.78 1.18
N GLU A 50 3.87 2.38 2.10
CA GLU A 50 3.13 1.65 3.13
C GLU A 50 1.62 1.88 2.97
N THR A 51 0.85 0.81 3.14
CA THR A 51 -0.60 0.88 3.32
C THR A 51 -0.95 0.67 4.79
N VAL A 52 -1.90 1.45 5.30
CA VAL A 52 -2.38 1.34 6.69
C VAL A 52 -3.87 1.04 6.66
N THR A 53 -4.31 -0.03 7.33
CA THR A 53 -5.74 -0.29 7.53
C THR A 53 -6.29 0.58 8.66
N GLU A 54 -7.58 0.88 8.60
CA GLU A 54 -8.32 1.29 9.80
C GLU A 54 -8.34 0.15 10.83
N VAL A 55 -8.72 0.48 12.07
CA VAL A 55 -8.91 -0.51 13.13
C VAL A 55 -10.12 -1.39 12.84
N ALA A 56 -9.87 -2.63 12.43
CA ALA A 56 -10.91 -3.62 12.12
C ALA A 56 -11.39 -4.36 13.38
N GLN A 57 -12.70 -4.64 13.43
CA GLN A 57 -13.34 -5.44 14.50
C GLN A 57 -13.49 -6.91 14.11
N THR A 58 -13.35 -7.22 12.81
CA THR A 58 -13.47 -8.58 12.29
C THR A 58 -12.39 -8.89 11.26
N SER A 59 -12.07 -10.18 11.11
CA SER A 59 -11.13 -10.62 10.07
C SER A 59 -11.64 -10.39 8.65
N SER A 60 -12.96 -10.37 8.45
CA SER A 60 -13.56 -10.11 7.13
C SER A 60 -13.42 -8.64 6.73
N GLU A 61 -13.65 -7.73 7.67
CA GLU A 61 -13.39 -6.29 7.50
C GLU A 61 -11.90 -6.05 7.19
N LEU A 62 -11.01 -6.62 8.01
CA LEU A 62 -9.57 -6.50 7.78
C LEU A 62 -9.16 -7.00 6.39
N ARG A 63 -9.66 -8.17 5.98
CA ARG A 63 -9.39 -8.74 4.64
C ARG A 63 -9.87 -7.83 3.52
N GLN A 64 -11.04 -7.21 3.67
CA GLN A 64 -11.58 -6.28 2.68
C GLN A 64 -10.67 -5.06 2.53
N GLN A 65 -10.26 -4.45 3.66
CA GLN A 65 -9.37 -3.28 3.65
C GLN A 65 -8.02 -3.61 3.00
N ILE A 66 -7.35 -4.68 3.45
CA ILE A 66 -6.06 -5.14 2.89
C ILE A 66 -6.17 -5.38 1.37
N THR A 67 -7.22 -6.05 0.92
CA THR A 67 -7.40 -6.35 -0.51
C THR A 67 -7.55 -5.07 -1.34
N GLN A 68 -8.35 -4.11 -0.83
CA GLN A 68 -8.56 -2.84 -1.51
C GLN A 68 -7.28 -2.00 -1.56
N LEU A 69 -6.56 -1.90 -0.45
CA LEU A 69 -5.32 -1.12 -0.35
C LEU A 69 -4.24 -1.69 -1.28
N ARG A 70 -4.05 -3.01 -1.28
CA ARG A 70 -3.11 -3.68 -2.20
C ARG A 70 -3.46 -3.46 -3.67
N LEU A 71 -4.74 -3.50 -4.02
CA LEU A 71 -5.17 -3.25 -5.41
C LEU A 71 -4.79 -1.83 -5.84
N VAL A 72 -5.12 -0.82 -5.03
CA VAL A 72 -4.81 0.58 -5.36
C VAL A 72 -3.31 0.84 -5.37
N ALA A 73 -2.55 0.25 -4.44
CA ALA A 73 -1.10 0.36 -4.43
C ALA A 73 -0.47 -0.25 -5.69
N ALA A 74 -0.91 -1.44 -6.10
CA ALA A 74 -0.42 -2.11 -7.31
C ALA A 74 -0.75 -1.32 -8.59
N GLU A 75 -1.99 -0.86 -8.75
CA GLU A 75 -2.38 -0.04 -9.92
C GLU A 75 -1.62 1.29 -9.96
N SER A 76 -1.29 1.85 -8.80
CA SER A 76 -0.51 3.09 -8.70
C SER A 76 0.97 2.86 -9.01
N ALA A 77 1.53 1.72 -8.60
CA ALA A 77 2.88 1.28 -8.98
C ALA A 77 2.97 1.10 -10.50
N GLU A 78 2.02 0.40 -11.12
CA GLU A 78 1.98 0.19 -12.56
C GLU A 78 1.97 1.53 -13.33
N LYS A 79 1.15 2.50 -12.90
CA LYS A 79 1.12 3.86 -13.48
C LYS A 79 2.42 4.64 -13.30
N ALA A 80 3.20 4.34 -12.25
CA ALA A 80 4.50 4.96 -11.99
C ALA A 80 5.66 4.23 -12.67
N GLY A 81 5.40 3.09 -13.33
CA GLY A 81 6.43 2.24 -13.94
C GLY A 81 7.22 1.42 -12.92
N ALA A 82 6.60 1.10 -11.78
CA ALA A 82 7.09 0.22 -10.73
C ALA A 82 6.30 -1.09 -10.67
#